data_AF-A0A2H3GEM1-F1
#
_entry.id   AF-A0A2H3GEM1-F1
#
_cell.length_a   1.000
_cell.length_b   1.000
_cell.length_c   1.000
_cell.angle_alpha   90.00
_cell.angle_beta   90.00
_cell.angle_gamma   90.00
#
_symmetry.space_group_name_H-M   'P 1'
#
loop_
_entity.id
_entity.type
_entity.pdbx_description
1 polymer ?
#
loop_
_entity_poly.entity_id
_entity_poly.type
_entity_poly.pdbx_seq_one_letter_code
_entity_poly.pdbx_strand_id
1 'polypeptide(L)'
;MARTSQVIYTFRISLKYGSKSLNNVVDIVKAADEGLASIIDTLPGHLQPESDAVTNTEIQALEATQPWIKWQRYDLTLVLLHLRMHINRVLQNQWLSSPEEYHWARTVSVTSAMSLIWINRSWDQPASTRKQWALSYHIYSSAMFLLRECQSTSSKDNREYLEAIEAGLVLLDAVESHNLLARHAARVLRRSINEAVT
;
A
#
# COMPACT_ATOMS: atom_id res chain seq x y z
N MET A 1 -6.55 1.92 -15.19
CA MET A 1 -7.67 2.07 -14.24
C MET A 1 -8.87 1.17 -14.54
N ALA A 2 -9.47 1.16 -15.74
CA ALA A 2 -10.62 0.28 -16.02
C ALA A 2 -10.34 -1.21 -15.76
N ARG A 3 -9.20 -1.73 -16.25
CA ARG A 3 -8.72 -3.11 -15.97
C ARG A 3 -8.58 -3.37 -14.47
N THR A 4 -7.99 -2.43 -13.74
CA THR A 4 -7.84 -2.51 -12.28
C THR A 4 -9.20 -2.59 -11.57
N SER A 5 -10.15 -1.73 -11.96
CA SER A 5 -11.50 -1.74 -11.41
C SER A 5 -12.22 -3.07 -11.67
N GLN A 6 -12.04 -3.67 -12.85
CA GLN A 6 -12.58 -4.98 -13.17
C GLN A 6 -12.01 -6.07 -12.26
N VAL A 7 -10.68 -6.12 -12.07
CA VAL A 7 -10.04 -7.07 -11.15
C VAL A 7 -10.62 -6.94 -9.73
N ILE A 8 -10.72 -5.71 -9.21
CA ILE A 8 -11.25 -5.46 -7.86
C ILE A 8 -12.74 -5.80 -7.76
N TYR A 9 -13.52 -5.50 -8.79
CA TYR A 9 -14.94 -5.83 -8.81
C TYR A 9 -15.15 -7.34 -8.78
N THR A 10 -14.46 -8.08 -9.65
CA THR A 10 -14.51 -9.55 -9.69
C THR A 10 -14.06 -10.14 -8.35
N PHE A 11 -12.94 -9.68 -7.80
CA PHE A 11 -12.45 -10.08 -6.49
C PHE A 11 -13.52 -9.92 -5.39
N ARG A 12 -14.14 -8.74 -5.30
CA ARG A 12 -15.16 -8.45 -4.29
C ARG A 12 -16.42 -9.30 -4.46
N ILE A 13 -16.88 -9.50 -5.69
CA ILE A 13 -18.04 -10.34 -5.98
C ILE A 13 -17.74 -11.80 -5.63
N SER A 14 -16.59 -12.32 -6.04
CA SER A 14 -16.18 -13.69 -5.76
C SER A 14 -16.02 -13.95 -4.26
N LEU A 15 -15.47 -12.99 -3.49
CA LEU A 15 -15.39 -13.12 -2.03
C LEU A 15 -16.75 -13.06 -1.35
N LYS A 16 -17.67 -12.23 -1.85
CA LYS A 16 -18.99 -12.03 -1.23
C LYS A 16 -19.95 -13.18 -1.50
N TYR A 17 -19.97 -13.68 -2.74
CA TYR A 17 -20.97 -14.64 -3.21
C TYR A 17 -20.39 -16.01 -3.54
N GLY A 18 -19.06 -16.17 -3.59
CA GLY A 18 -18.42 -17.45 -3.83
C GLY A 18 -18.44 -18.38 -2.62
N SER A 19 -17.92 -19.58 -2.82
CA SER A 19 -17.74 -20.55 -1.73
C SER A 19 -16.85 -19.96 -0.63
N LYS A 20 -17.26 -20.13 0.63
CA LYS A 20 -16.48 -19.69 1.80
C LYS A 20 -15.39 -20.68 2.23
N SER A 21 -15.15 -21.72 1.44
CA SER A 21 -14.02 -22.63 1.70
C SER A 21 -12.69 -21.87 1.60
N LEU A 22 -11.77 -22.18 2.51
CA LEU A 22 -10.47 -21.49 2.58
C LEU A 22 -9.71 -21.59 1.25
N ASN A 23 -9.67 -22.77 0.63
CA ASN A 23 -9.01 -22.97 -0.66
C ASN A 23 -9.58 -22.05 -1.74
N ASN A 24 -10.90 -21.87 -1.80
CA ASN A 24 -11.52 -20.97 -2.75
C ASN A 24 -11.15 -19.50 -2.48
N VAL A 25 -11.08 -19.09 -1.21
CA VAL A 25 -10.62 -17.74 -0.84
C VAL A 25 -9.16 -17.52 -1.30
N VAL A 26 -8.30 -18.52 -1.09
CA VAL A 26 -6.90 -18.48 -1.54
C VAL A 26 -6.81 -18.33 -3.05
N ASP A 27 -7.56 -19.12 -3.81
CA ASP A 27 -7.57 -19.06 -5.27
C ASP A 27 -8.08 -17.69 -5.78
N ILE A 28 -9.12 -17.14 -5.14
CA ILE A 28 -9.63 -15.79 -5.44
C ILE A 28 -8.56 -14.73 -5.20
N VAL A 29 -7.82 -14.82 -4.09
CA VAL A 29 -6.76 -13.86 -3.75
C VAL A 29 -5.60 -13.95 -4.75
N LYS A 30 -5.15 -15.17 -5.09
CA LYS A 30 -4.10 -15.38 -6.09
C LYS A 30 -4.49 -14.82 -7.46
N ALA A 31 -5.67 -15.17 -7.96
CA ALA A 31 -6.15 -14.69 -9.25
C ALA A 31 -6.25 -13.15 -9.31
N ALA A 32 -6.66 -12.52 -8.20
CA ALA A 32 -6.73 -11.07 -8.12
C ALA A 32 -5.35 -10.41 -8.05
N ASP A 33 -4.40 -10.97 -7.29
CA ASP A 33 -3.03 -10.45 -7.22
C ASP A 33 -2.28 -10.63 -8.56
N GLU A 34 -2.41 -11.79 -9.20
CA GLU A 34 -1.87 -12.05 -10.55
C GLU A 34 -2.46 -11.08 -11.59
N GLY A 35 -3.77 -10.83 -11.52
CA GLY A 35 -4.44 -9.84 -12.36
C GLY A 35 -3.88 -8.42 -12.18
N LEU A 36 -3.55 -8.03 -10.94
CA LEU A 36 -2.90 -6.75 -10.67
C LEU A 36 -1.44 -6.73 -11.12
N ALA A 37 -0.68 -7.80 -10.89
CA ALA A 37 0.71 -7.92 -11.34
C ALA A 37 0.80 -7.79 -12.86
N SER A 38 -0.05 -8.51 -13.61
CA SER A 38 -0.13 -8.39 -15.07
C SER A 38 -0.48 -6.98 -15.56
N ILE A 39 -1.30 -6.24 -14.80
CA ILE A 39 -1.58 -4.84 -15.13
C ILE A 39 -0.33 -3.99 -14.94
N ILE A 40 0.42 -4.17 -13.86
CA ILE A 40 1.68 -3.46 -13.58
C ILE A 40 2.70 -3.74 -14.69
N ASP A 41 2.90 -5.00 -15.04
CA ASP A 41 3.88 -5.43 -16.06
C ASP A 41 3.56 -4.87 -17.45
N THR A 42 2.27 -4.61 -17.74
CA THR A 42 1.82 -4.07 -19.03
C THR A 42 1.70 -2.55 -19.05
N LEU A 43 2.11 -1.85 -17.99
CA LEU A 43 2.19 -0.39 -18.00
C LEU A 43 3.29 0.09 -18.97
N PRO A 44 3.10 1.23 -19.64
CA PRO A 44 4.18 1.90 -20.35
C PRO A 44 5.37 2.13 -19.41
N GLY A 45 6.61 1.95 -19.89
CA GLY A 45 7.82 2.02 -19.05
C GLY A 45 7.84 3.26 -18.15
N HIS A 46 7.58 4.46 -18.68
CA HIS A 46 7.56 5.70 -17.90
C HIS A 46 6.50 5.77 -16.77
N LEU A 47 5.54 4.84 -16.73
CA LEU A 47 4.53 4.68 -15.67
C LEU A 47 4.76 3.45 -14.78
N GLN A 48 5.76 2.62 -15.07
CA GLN A 48 6.10 1.47 -14.24
C GLN A 48 6.68 1.93 -12.90
N PRO A 49 6.34 1.29 -11.76
CA PRO A 49 6.86 1.64 -10.45
C PRO A 49 8.39 1.66 -10.34
N GLU A 50 9.07 0.78 -11.06
CA GLU A 50 10.53 0.57 -11.05
C GLU A 50 11.28 1.58 -11.93
N SER A 51 10.55 2.34 -12.74
CA SER A 51 11.15 3.31 -13.64
C SER A 51 11.56 4.57 -12.89
N ASP A 52 12.84 4.65 -12.56
CA ASP A 52 13.44 5.80 -11.90
C ASP A 52 13.96 6.83 -12.92
N ALA A 53 13.49 8.06 -12.80
CA ALA A 53 13.99 9.19 -13.58
C ALA A 53 15.45 9.54 -13.25
N VAL A 54 15.96 9.08 -12.10
CA VAL A 54 17.38 9.27 -11.72
C VAL A 54 18.31 8.46 -12.62
N THR A 55 17.88 7.29 -13.09
CA THR A 55 18.71 6.38 -13.90
C THR A 55 18.36 6.40 -15.38
N ASN A 56 17.14 6.83 -15.73
CA ASN A 56 16.65 6.85 -17.10
C ASN A 56 16.51 8.28 -17.65
N THR A 57 17.45 8.67 -18.52
CA THR A 57 17.51 10.00 -19.14
C THR A 57 16.31 10.31 -20.04
N GLU A 58 15.70 9.31 -20.67
CA GLU A 58 14.51 9.50 -21.50
C GLU A 58 13.30 9.88 -20.64
N ILE A 59 13.14 9.22 -19.49
CA ILE A 59 12.09 9.54 -18.52
C ILE A 59 12.32 10.92 -17.92
N GLN A 60 13.58 11.26 -17.61
CA GLN A 60 13.92 12.60 -17.10
C GLN A 60 13.56 13.71 -18.10
N ALA A 61 13.88 13.51 -19.39
CA ALA A 61 13.51 14.45 -20.45
C ALA A 61 11.99 14.55 -20.63
N LEU A 62 11.29 13.42 -20.55
CA LEU A 62 9.84 13.36 -20.62
C LEU A 62 9.18 14.09 -19.44
N GLU A 63 9.68 13.90 -18.21
CA GLU A 63 9.18 14.60 -17.03
C GLU A 63 9.48 16.11 -17.05
N ALA A 64 10.62 16.51 -17.62
CA ALA A 64 10.96 17.92 -17.79
C ALA A 64 9.99 18.63 -18.74
N THR A 65 9.56 17.95 -19.81
CA THR A 65 8.59 18.49 -20.78
C THR A 65 7.15 18.35 -20.30
N GLN A 66 6.84 17.28 -19.56
CA GLN A 66 5.49 16.93 -19.11
C GLN A 66 5.51 16.53 -17.62
N PRO A 67 5.55 17.50 -16.69
CA PRO A 67 5.69 17.22 -15.26
C PRO A 67 4.58 16.33 -14.68
N TRP A 68 3.39 16.37 -15.26
CA TRP A 68 2.23 15.57 -14.84
C TRP A 68 2.46 14.06 -14.98
N ILE A 69 3.42 13.61 -15.81
CA ILE A 69 3.75 12.19 -15.95
C ILE A 69 4.30 11.62 -14.64
N LYS A 70 5.18 12.38 -13.98
CA LYS A 70 5.70 12.01 -12.66
C LYS A 70 4.55 11.81 -11.68
N TRP A 71 3.66 12.80 -11.57
CA TRP A 71 2.47 12.72 -10.71
C TRP A 71 1.61 11.49 -11.01
N GLN A 72 1.36 11.22 -12.30
CA GLN A 72 0.58 10.07 -12.72
C GLN A 72 1.25 8.75 -12.37
N ARG A 73 2.58 8.61 -12.53
CA ARG A 73 3.33 7.42 -12.14
C ARG A 73 3.19 7.18 -10.63
N TYR A 74 3.48 8.18 -9.81
CA TYR A 74 3.38 8.05 -8.36
C TYR A 74 1.95 7.71 -7.91
N ASP A 75 0.94 8.45 -8.38
CA ASP A 75 -0.46 8.19 -8.03
C ASP A 75 -0.89 6.76 -8.41
N LEU A 76 -0.52 6.30 -9.60
CA LEU A 76 -0.86 4.97 -10.09
C LEU A 76 -0.19 3.89 -9.24
N THR A 77 1.12 4.03 -8.97
CA THR A 77 1.88 3.11 -8.12
C THR A 77 1.26 3.01 -6.73
N LEU A 78 0.93 4.15 -6.10
CA LEU A 78 0.32 4.16 -4.77
C LEU A 78 -1.04 3.44 -4.76
N VAL A 79 -1.88 3.67 -5.77
CA VAL A 79 -3.17 2.97 -5.86
C VAL A 79 -2.98 1.46 -6.04
N LEU A 80 -2.07 1.04 -6.93
CA LEU A 80 -1.85 -0.38 -7.23
C LEU A 80 -1.26 -1.11 -6.01
N LEU A 81 -0.29 -0.53 -5.32
CA LEU A 81 0.27 -1.09 -4.08
C LEU A 81 -0.80 -1.19 -2.99
N HIS A 82 -1.64 -0.16 -2.82
CA HIS A 82 -2.72 -0.20 -1.84
C HIS A 82 -3.71 -1.34 -2.14
N LEU A 83 -4.05 -1.54 -3.42
CA LEU A 83 -4.94 -2.62 -3.82
C LEU A 83 -4.31 -4.00 -3.63
N ARG A 84 -3.03 -4.18 -3.96
CA ARG A 84 -2.31 -5.45 -3.70
C ARG A 84 -2.24 -5.76 -2.22
N MET A 85 -1.90 -4.77 -1.39
CA MET A 85 -1.95 -4.92 0.08
C MET A 85 -3.35 -5.34 0.54
N HIS A 86 -4.39 -4.67 0.07
CA HIS A 86 -5.77 -4.94 0.49
C HIS A 86 -6.26 -6.33 0.07
N ILE A 87 -5.93 -6.79 -1.15
CA ILE A 87 -6.31 -8.11 -1.65
C ILE A 87 -5.65 -9.20 -0.81
N ASN A 88 -4.33 -9.12 -0.62
CA ASN A 88 -3.58 -10.15 0.08
C ASN A 88 -3.92 -10.17 1.57
N ARG A 89 -4.20 -9.02 2.21
CA ARG A 89 -4.62 -8.95 3.62
C ARG A 89 -5.87 -9.76 3.98
N VAL A 90 -6.67 -10.19 3.01
CA VAL A 90 -7.79 -11.11 3.28
C VAL A 90 -7.30 -12.41 3.94
N LEU A 91 -6.07 -12.83 3.66
CA LEU A 91 -5.45 -14.02 4.26
C LEU A 91 -4.72 -13.74 5.60
N GLN A 92 -4.92 -12.57 6.21
CA GLN A 92 -4.13 -12.18 7.40
C GLN A 92 -4.27 -13.16 8.55
N ASN A 93 -5.49 -13.57 8.89
CA ASN A 93 -5.72 -14.51 9.97
C ASN A 93 -5.07 -15.88 9.69
N GLN A 94 -4.94 -16.25 8.42
CA GLN A 94 -4.36 -17.51 7.98
C GLN A 94 -2.84 -17.51 8.15
N TRP A 95 -2.12 -16.47 7.71
CA TRP A 95 -0.67 -16.43 7.94
C TRP A 95 -0.31 -16.18 9.40
N LEU A 96 -1.18 -15.52 10.18
CA LEU A 96 -0.98 -15.42 11.62
C LEU A 96 -1.06 -16.79 12.32
N SER A 97 -1.88 -17.70 11.78
CA SER A 97 -2.03 -19.07 12.31
C SER A 97 -0.99 -20.04 11.74
N SER A 98 -0.69 -19.93 10.44
CA SER A 98 0.22 -20.80 9.68
C SER A 98 1.15 -19.94 8.81
N PRO A 99 2.22 -19.36 9.37
CA PRO A 99 3.08 -18.41 8.64
C PRO A 99 3.70 -18.97 7.36
N GLU A 100 4.15 -20.22 7.37
CA GLU A 100 4.87 -20.84 6.26
C GLU A 100 4.01 -21.00 5.00
N GLU A 101 2.74 -21.38 5.15
CA GLU A 101 1.83 -21.69 4.03
C GLU A 101 1.39 -20.42 3.28
N TYR A 102 1.25 -19.32 4.00
CA TYR A 102 0.70 -18.06 3.51
C TYR A 102 1.75 -16.92 3.46
N HIS A 103 3.04 -17.27 3.57
CA HIS A 103 4.15 -16.31 3.59
C HIS A 103 4.15 -15.38 2.36
N TRP A 104 3.79 -15.90 1.18
CA TRP A 104 3.72 -15.13 -0.07
C TRP A 104 2.75 -13.92 0.04
N ALA A 105 1.56 -14.14 0.61
CA ALA A 105 0.54 -13.10 0.76
C ALA A 105 0.96 -12.07 1.82
N ARG A 106 1.59 -12.54 2.90
CA ARG A 106 2.19 -11.67 3.92
C ARG A 106 3.28 -10.79 3.32
N THR A 107 4.23 -11.37 2.60
CA THR A 107 5.33 -10.65 1.94
C THR A 107 4.81 -9.57 1.01
N VAL A 108 3.85 -9.88 0.13
CA VAL A 108 3.26 -8.87 -0.76
C VAL A 108 2.59 -7.74 0.04
N SER A 109 1.85 -8.07 1.10
CA SER A 109 1.15 -7.09 1.93
C SER A 109 2.12 -6.17 2.68
N VAL A 110 3.14 -6.73 3.33
CA VAL A 110 4.16 -5.99 4.08
C VAL A 110 4.99 -5.12 3.15
N THR A 111 5.54 -5.68 2.07
CA THR A 111 6.33 -4.91 1.09
C THR A 111 5.50 -3.78 0.51
N SER A 112 4.25 -4.02 0.14
CA SER A 112 3.37 -2.96 -0.36
C SER A 112 3.13 -1.86 0.67
N ALA A 113 2.91 -2.20 1.94
CA ALA A 113 2.72 -1.22 3.01
C ALA A 113 3.97 -0.38 3.27
N MET A 114 5.14 -1.03 3.32
CA MET A 114 6.44 -0.37 3.47
C MET A 114 6.71 0.57 2.30
N SER A 115 6.54 0.10 1.06
CA SER A 115 6.73 0.90 -0.15
C SER A 115 5.76 2.08 -0.23
N LEU A 116 4.50 1.92 0.15
CA LEU A 116 3.52 3.02 0.19
C LEU A 116 3.99 4.18 1.06
N ILE A 117 4.53 3.87 2.25
CA ILE A 117 5.05 4.88 3.17
C ILE A 117 6.36 5.46 2.64
N TRP A 118 7.29 4.61 2.21
CA TRP A 118 8.59 5.03 1.69
C TRP A 118 8.46 5.96 0.49
N ILE A 119 7.64 5.59 -0.51
CA ILE A 119 7.39 6.41 -1.70
C ILE A 119 6.87 7.78 -1.29
N ASN A 120 5.92 7.85 -0.36
CA ASN A 120 5.38 9.13 0.09
C ASN A 120 6.36 9.95 0.91
N ARG A 121 7.25 9.32 1.69
CA ARG A 121 8.30 10.02 2.41
C ARG A 121 9.36 10.58 1.47
N SER A 122 9.73 9.81 0.44
CA SER A 122 10.84 10.11 -0.47
C SER A 122 10.44 10.95 -1.68
N TRP A 123 9.14 11.24 -1.86
CA TRP A 123 8.66 12.05 -2.96
C TRP A 123 9.07 13.53 -2.77
N ASP A 124 9.77 14.08 -3.76
CA ASP A 124 10.33 15.44 -3.82
C ASP A 124 9.30 16.58 -3.71
N GLN A 125 8.01 16.30 -3.92
CA GLN A 125 6.94 17.27 -3.77
C GLN A 125 6.36 17.26 -2.35
N PRO A 126 6.08 18.42 -1.73
CA PRO A 126 5.49 18.47 -0.39
C PRO A 126 4.18 17.67 -0.27
N ALA A 127 3.90 17.09 0.91
CA ALA A 127 2.67 16.31 1.11
C ALA A 127 1.38 17.12 0.86
N SER A 128 1.43 18.44 1.05
CA SER A 128 0.31 19.35 0.87
C SER A 128 -0.10 19.57 -0.59
N THR A 129 0.80 19.38 -1.55
CA THR A 129 0.47 19.39 -3.00
C THR A 129 -0.06 18.03 -3.49
N ARG A 130 -0.10 17.06 -2.56
CA ARG A 130 -0.65 15.70 -2.59
C ARG A 130 -2.13 15.64 -3.02
N LYS A 131 -2.60 14.53 -3.61
CA LYS A 131 -4.03 14.13 -3.50
C LYS A 131 -4.33 13.73 -2.05
N GLN A 132 -4.62 14.73 -1.24
CA GLN A 132 -4.55 14.64 0.22
C GLN A 132 -5.45 13.56 0.84
N TRP A 133 -6.66 13.36 0.32
CA TRP A 133 -7.59 12.36 0.86
C TRP A 133 -7.10 10.92 0.63
N ALA A 134 -6.71 10.60 -0.61
CA ALA A 134 -6.19 9.28 -0.97
C ALA A 134 -4.88 8.98 -0.24
N LEU A 135 -4.01 10.00 -0.13
CA LEU A 135 -2.77 9.92 0.64
C LEU A 135 -3.02 9.53 2.09
N SER A 136 -3.85 10.29 2.82
CA SER A 136 -4.08 10.04 4.24
C SER A 136 -4.70 8.66 4.49
N TYR A 137 -5.60 8.23 3.62
CA TYR A 137 -6.20 6.91 3.72
C TYR A 137 -5.18 5.78 3.49
N HIS A 138 -4.36 5.87 2.43
CA HIS A 138 -3.35 4.86 2.13
C HIS A 138 -2.30 4.78 3.24
N ILE A 139 -1.76 5.94 3.68
CA ILE A 139 -0.76 6.00 4.74
C ILE A 139 -1.30 5.42 6.04
N TYR A 140 -2.49 5.83 6.46
CA TYR A 140 -3.13 5.29 7.67
C TYR A 140 -3.35 3.78 7.56
N SER A 141 -3.89 3.30 6.43
CA SER A 141 -4.15 1.87 6.24
C SER A 141 -2.88 1.04 6.26
N SER A 142 -1.77 1.55 5.70
CA SER A 142 -0.47 0.88 5.70
C SER A 142 0.16 0.88 7.09
N ALA A 143 0.17 2.02 7.79
CA ALA A 143 0.72 2.11 9.14
C ALA A 143 -0.06 1.22 10.14
N MET A 144 -1.39 1.23 10.09
CA MET A 144 -2.21 0.34 10.93
C MET A 144 -2.01 -1.13 10.59
N PHE A 145 -1.76 -1.46 9.31
CA PHE A 145 -1.45 -2.82 8.92
C PHE A 145 -0.10 -3.27 9.50
N LEU A 146 0.95 -2.47 9.34
CA LEU A 146 2.27 -2.75 9.90
C LEU A 146 2.25 -2.84 11.42
N LEU A 147 1.46 -2.00 12.10
CA LEU A 147 1.32 -2.06 13.56
C LEU A 147 0.76 -3.42 14.02
N ARG A 148 -0.23 -3.95 13.30
CA ARG A 148 -0.77 -5.30 13.59
C ARG A 148 0.27 -6.39 13.36
N GLU A 149 1.06 -6.26 12.30
CA GLU A 149 2.16 -7.20 12.05
C GLU A 149 3.25 -7.13 13.15
N CYS A 150 3.53 -5.94 13.70
CA CYS A 150 4.44 -5.83 14.86
C CYS A 150 3.91 -6.58 16.08
N GLN A 151 2.60 -6.49 16.33
CA GLN A 151 1.97 -7.14 17.48
C GLN A 151 1.97 -8.67 17.38
N SER A 152 1.98 -9.21 16.15
CA SER A 152 1.95 -10.65 15.93
C SER A 152 3.31 -11.32 15.81
N THR A 153 4.38 -10.58 15.53
CA THR A 153 5.70 -11.13 15.18
C THR A 153 6.71 -10.94 16.32
N SER A 154 7.58 -11.92 16.58
CA SER A 154 8.58 -11.86 17.66
C SER A 154 9.74 -10.89 17.33
N SER A 155 9.63 -9.67 17.84
CA SER A 155 10.63 -8.60 18.09
C SER A 155 11.73 -8.22 17.07
N LYS A 156 12.33 -9.14 16.29
CA LYS A 156 13.51 -8.82 15.45
C LYS A 156 13.16 -8.10 14.14
N ASP A 157 12.00 -8.39 13.54
CA ASP A 157 11.54 -7.75 12.29
C ASP A 157 10.75 -6.45 12.54
N ASN A 158 10.50 -6.10 13.80
CA ASN A 158 9.59 -5.00 14.13
C ASN A 158 10.22 -3.62 13.96
N ARG A 159 11.56 -3.48 13.99
CA ARG A 159 12.20 -2.15 13.96
C ARG A 159 11.90 -1.40 12.67
N GLU A 160 12.04 -2.05 11.52
CA GLU A 160 11.76 -1.42 10.22
C GLU A 160 10.29 -1.03 10.11
N TYR A 161 9.39 -1.86 10.63
CA TYR A 161 7.95 -1.56 10.65
C TYR A 161 7.65 -0.37 11.55
N LEU A 162 8.27 -0.28 12.73
CA LEU A 162 8.12 0.86 13.65
C LEU A 162 8.60 2.17 13.00
N GLU A 163 9.78 2.15 12.36
CA GLU A 163 10.31 3.30 11.62
C GLU A 163 9.36 3.75 10.49
N ALA A 164 8.76 2.78 9.79
CA ALA A 164 7.77 3.08 8.75
C ALA A 164 6.45 3.63 9.36
N ILE A 165 5.98 3.08 10.48
CA ILE A 165 4.78 3.57 11.19
C ILE A 165 4.99 5.03 11.63
N GLU A 166 6.15 5.34 12.21
CA GLU A 166 6.52 6.70 12.60
C GLU A 166 6.58 7.64 11.40
N ALA A 167 7.20 7.21 10.30
CA ALA A 167 7.21 7.98 9.06
C ALA A 167 5.79 8.24 8.52
N GLY A 168 4.90 7.25 8.61
CA GLY A 168 3.49 7.40 8.28
C GLY A 168 2.79 8.43 9.16
N LEU A 169 3.07 8.43 10.46
CA LEU A 169 2.52 9.42 11.39
C LEU A 169 2.99 10.85 11.04
N VAL A 170 4.29 11.03 10.77
CA VAL A 170 4.86 12.32 10.33
C VAL A 170 4.18 12.83 9.06
N LEU A 171 3.91 11.95 8.09
CA LEU A 171 3.20 12.31 6.86
C LEU A 171 1.76 12.76 7.12
N LEU A 172 1.05 12.12 8.06
CA LEU A 172 -0.31 12.52 8.44
C LEU A 172 -0.32 13.88 9.16
N ASP A 173 0.62 14.09 10.09
CA ASP A 173 0.78 15.34 10.83
C ASP A 173 1.11 16.52 9.91
N ALA A 174 1.89 16.29 8.86
CA ALA A 174 2.24 17.33 7.89
C ALA A 174 1.03 17.95 7.18
N VAL A 175 -0.12 17.26 7.15
CA VAL A 175 -1.34 17.72 6.46
C VAL A 175 -2.56 17.86 7.37
N GLU A 176 -2.44 17.56 8.67
CA GLU A 176 -3.59 17.53 9.59
C GLU A 176 -4.27 18.88 9.81
N SER A 177 -3.56 19.98 9.56
CA SER A 177 -4.08 21.35 9.71
C SER A 177 -5.22 21.64 8.74
N HIS A 178 -5.18 21.04 7.54
CA HIS A 178 -6.12 21.27 6.45
C HIS A 178 -6.79 19.99 5.92
N ASN A 179 -6.48 18.83 6.51
CA ASN A 179 -7.11 17.54 6.19
C ASN A 179 -7.67 16.87 7.46
N LEU A 180 -9.00 16.86 7.59
CA LEU A 180 -9.71 16.26 8.72
C LEU A 180 -9.50 14.74 8.82
N LEU A 181 -9.39 14.05 7.68
CA LEU A 181 -9.11 12.61 7.67
C LEU A 181 -7.70 12.34 8.23
N ALA A 182 -6.71 13.13 7.83
CA ALA A 182 -5.35 13.00 8.33
C ALA A 182 -5.28 13.22 9.84
N ARG A 183 -5.92 14.28 10.34
CA ARG A 183 -6.01 14.57 11.78
C ARG A 183 -6.65 13.42 12.56
N HIS A 184 -7.74 12.87 12.04
CA HIS A 184 -8.42 11.74 12.69
C HIS A 184 -7.55 10.48 12.65
N ALA A 185 -6.98 10.16 11.49
CA ALA A 185 -6.09 9.03 11.30
C ALA A 185 -4.86 9.07 12.21
N ALA A 186 -4.17 10.22 12.30
CA ALA A 186 -3.01 10.40 13.16
C ALA A 186 -3.36 10.18 14.64
N ARG A 187 -4.52 10.70 15.08
CA ARG A 187 -5.01 10.50 16.45
C ARG A 187 -5.26 9.02 16.77
N VAL A 188 -5.94 8.31 15.87
CA VAL A 188 -6.26 6.89 16.05
C VAL A 188 -4.99 6.03 16.01
N LEU A 189 -4.07 6.33 15.10
CA LEU A 189 -2.79 5.63 14.99
C LEU A 189 -1.95 5.81 16.27
N ARG A 190 -1.79 7.04 16.77
CA ARG A 190 -1.07 7.28 18.05
C ARG A 190 -1.67 6.51 19.22
N ARG A 191 -3.00 6.51 19.35
CA ARG A 191 -3.69 5.74 20.39
C ARG A 191 -3.36 4.26 20.27
N SER A 192 -3.45 3.71 19.06
CA SER A 192 -3.19 2.29 18.80
C SER A 192 -1.74 1.90 19.08
N ILE A 193 -0.78 2.78 18.78
CA ILE A 193 0.64 2.58 19.10
C ILE A 193 0.82 2.51 20.63
N ASN A 194 0.24 3.45 21.37
CA ASN A 194 0.35 3.48 22.83
C ASN A 194 -0.25 2.22 23.48
N GLU A 195 -1.42 1.77 22.99
CA GLU A 195 -2.07 0.54 23.44
C GLU A 195 -1.25 -0.73 23.11
N ALA A 196 -0.42 -0.69 22.07
CA ALA A 196 0.42 -1.82 21.68
C ALA A 196 1.70 -1.96 22.53
N VAL A 197 2.12 -0.91 23.23
CA VAL A 197 3.34 -0.88 24.05
C VAL A 197 3.06 -1.24 25.52
N THR A 198 1.80 -1.09 25.97
CA THR A 198 1.31 -1.53 27.29
C THR A 198 0.91 -2.99 27.32
#